data_AF-A0A6A9SS05-F1
#
_entry.id   AF-A0A6A9SS05-F1
#
_cell.length_a   1.000
_cell.length_b   1.000
_cell.length_c   1.000
_cell.angle_alpha   90.00
_cell.angle_beta   90.00
_cell.angle_gamma   90.00
#
_symmetry.space_group_name_H-M   'P 1'
#
loop_
_entity.id
_entity.type
_entity.pdbx_description
1 polymer ?
#
loop_
_entity_poly.entity_id
_entity_poly.type
_entity_poly.pdbx_seq_one_letter_code
_entity_poly.pdbx_strand_id
1 'polypeptide(L)'
;MTQTENELIERYLEATAYVQEPALEDDAPEMIKRFHDIEKRLETLWSRDHAEWIAGFYRNAYRAFQAGDRDDPPCECPNPRCPLKQGSVPYQLRRRRTNLDTPEATPMETLRSYLKTHPEATVIEEALEEIESLRAEVMEDLADYNRDARDVLDDHPAIDDQDIVAQAVKDPPTLDIPKEGA
;
A
#
# COMPACT_ATOMS: atom_id res chain seq x y z
N MET A 1 1.57 -12.33 -6.33
CA MET A 1 2.02 -11.89 -5.00
C MET A 1 3.45 -12.31 -4.78
N THR A 2 4.26 -11.35 -4.39
CA THR A 2 5.64 -11.51 -3.95
C THR A 2 5.67 -11.99 -2.50
N GLN A 3 6.76 -12.67 -2.08
CA GLN A 3 6.95 -13.11 -0.69
C GLN A 3 6.73 -11.97 0.32
N THR A 4 7.13 -10.76 -0.05
CA THR A 4 7.03 -9.57 0.80
C THR A 4 5.62 -8.99 0.84
N GLU A 5 4.77 -9.21 -0.16
CA GLU A 5 3.34 -8.86 -0.09
C GLU A 5 2.59 -9.82 0.84
N ASN A 6 2.93 -11.11 0.84
CA ASN A 6 2.35 -12.08 1.77
C ASN A 6 2.69 -11.72 3.24
N GLU A 7 3.95 -11.36 3.51
CA GLU A 7 4.37 -10.95 4.85
C GLU A 7 3.63 -9.69 5.34
N LEU A 8 3.35 -8.73 4.45
CA LEU A 8 2.57 -7.54 4.77
C LEU A 8 1.12 -7.90 5.15
N ILE A 9 0.50 -8.82 4.41
CA ILE A 9 -0.85 -9.31 4.69
C ILE A 9 -0.90 -10.03 6.04
N GLU A 10 0.05 -10.93 6.30
CA GLU A 10 0.13 -11.67 7.56
C GLU A 10 0.25 -10.72 8.77
N ARG A 11 1.18 -9.75 8.71
CA ARG A 11 1.35 -8.76 9.79
C ARG A 11 0.12 -7.90 10.00
N TYR A 12 -0.56 -7.51 8.92
CA TYR A 12 -1.80 -6.74 9.01
C TYR A 12 -2.95 -7.54 9.63
N LEU A 13 -3.08 -8.83 9.30
CA LEU A 13 -4.08 -9.70 9.92
C LEU A 13 -3.83 -9.89 11.42
N GLU A 14 -2.57 -10.06 11.83
CA GLU A 14 -2.18 -10.09 13.25
C GLU A 14 -2.53 -8.76 13.95
N ALA A 15 -2.20 -7.61 13.34
CA ALA A 15 -2.52 -6.29 13.88
C ALA A 15 -4.03 -6.07 14.08
N THR A 16 -4.82 -6.54 13.11
CA THR A 16 -6.29 -6.48 13.16
C THR A 16 -6.85 -7.35 14.28
N ALA A 17 -6.22 -8.49 14.55
CA ALA A 17 -6.61 -9.35 15.67
C ALA A 17 -6.51 -8.59 16.98
N TYR A 18 -5.38 -7.93 17.20
CA TYR A 18 -5.12 -7.20 18.43
C TYR A 18 -6.05 -6.01 18.62
N VAL A 19 -6.30 -5.20 17.59
CA VAL A 19 -7.15 -3.99 17.73
C VAL A 19 -8.61 -4.31 18.14
N GLN A 20 -9.06 -5.55 17.94
CA GLN A 20 -10.39 -6.00 18.33
C GLN A 20 -10.47 -6.41 19.81
N GLU A 21 -9.34 -6.50 20.52
CA GLU A 21 -9.30 -6.89 21.93
C GLU A 21 -9.70 -5.74 22.86
N PRO A 22 -10.70 -5.93 23.74
CA PRO A 22 -11.15 -4.89 24.66
C PRO A 22 -10.05 -4.34 25.58
N ALA A 23 -9.05 -5.17 25.91
CA ALA A 23 -7.92 -4.74 26.74
C ALA A 23 -7.13 -3.58 26.13
N LEU A 24 -7.05 -3.48 24.79
CA LEU A 24 -6.39 -2.33 24.15
C LEU A 24 -7.23 -1.05 24.23
N GLU A 25 -8.57 -1.15 24.29
CA GLU A 25 -9.43 0.01 24.50
C GLU A 25 -9.25 0.59 25.91
N ASP A 26 -9.13 -0.30 26.90
CA ASP A 26 -9.04 0.08 28.31
C ASP A 26 -7.62 0.52 28.71
N ASP A 27 -6.59 -0.18 28.27
CA ASP A 27 -5.22 0.00 28.77
C ASP A 27 -4.30 0.77 27.79
N ALA A 28 -4.60 0.80 26.49
CA ALA A 28 -3.71 1.39 25.48
C ALA A 28 -4.46 2.03 24.28
N PRO A 29 -5.37 3.00 24.49
CA PRO A 29 -6.21 3.57 23.42
C PRO A 29 -5.42 4.29 22.31
N GLU A 30 -4.20 4.76 22.59
CA GLU A 30 -3.29 5.31 21.58
C GLU A 30 -2.85 4.26 20.55
N MET A 31 -2.85 2.98 20.89
CA MET A 31 -2.54 1.89 19.96
C MET A 31 -3.62 1.77 18.89
N ILE A 32 -4.90 1.88 19.27
CA ILE A 32 -6.01 1.86 18.32
C ILE A 32 -5.88 3.02 17.32
N LYS A 33 -5.50 4.20 17.80
CA LYS A 33 -5.21 5.34 16.92
C LYS A 33 -4.05 5.04 15.96
N ARG A 34 -2.96 4.45 16.46
CA ARG A 34 -1.82 4.04 15.63
C ARG A 34 -2.23 3.02 14.57
N PHE A 35 -3.05 2.03 14.92
CA PHE A 35 -3.61 1.06 13.97
C PHE A 35 -4.39 1.76 12.85
N HIS A 36 -5.30 2.68 13.17
CA HIS A 36 -6.04 3.41 12.13
C HIS A 36 -5.16 4.31 11.25
N ASP A 37 -4.06 4.84 11.79
CA ASP A 37 -3.10 5.61 10.99
C ASP A 37 -2.26 4.69 10.07
N ILE A 38 -2.02 3.43 10.46
CA ILE A 38 -1.46 2.39 9.59
C ILE A 38 -2.49 1.99 8.51
N GLU A 39 -3.74 1.78 8.87
CA GLU A 39 -4.84 1.37 7.98
C GLU A 39 -5.01 2.37 6.81
N LYS A 40 -5.02 3.67 7.08
CA LYS A 40 -5.09 4.72 6.04
C LYS A 40 -3.91 4.67 5.05
N ARG A 41 -2.72 4.27 5.51
CA ARG A 41 -1.53 4.13 4.66
C ARG A 41 -1.58 2.86 3.84
N LEU A 42 -2.08 1.76 4.42
CA LEU A 42 -2.39 0.52 3.71
C LEU A 42 -3.43 0.72 2.61
N GLU A 43 -4.46 1.54 2.84
CA GLU A 43 -5.41 1.93 1.80
C GLU A 43 -4.70 2.53 0.60
N THR A 44 -3.60 3.28 0.77
CA THR A 44 -2.82 3.81 -0.36
C THR A 44 -2.10 2.70 -1.14
N LEU A 45 -1.58 1.69 -0.44
CA LEU A 45 -0.88 0.54 -1.04
C LEU A 45 -1.82 -0.44 -1.76
N TRP A 46 -3.06 -0.54 -1.28
CA TRP A 46 -4.08 -1.48 -1.77
C TRP A 46 -5.30 -0.81 -2.40
N SER A 47 -5.24 0.50 -2.64
CA SER A 47 -6.36 1.29 -3.12
C SER A 47 -7.01 0.70 -4.37
N ARG A 48 -8.33 0.57 -4.33
CA ARG A 48 -9.22 0.36 -5.50
C ARG A 48 -9.07 1.44 -6.58
N ASP A 49 -8.45 2.58 -6.25
CA ASP A 49 -8.22 3.70 -7.16
C ASP A 49 -6.74 4.07 -7.26
N HIS A 50 -5.85 3.07 -7.30
CA HIS A 50 -4.43 3.27 -7.59
C HIS A 50 -4.17 4.13 -8.84
N ALA A 51 -5.07 4.09 -9.83
CA ALA A 51 -5.03 4.95 -11.00
C ALA A 51 -5.14 6.44 -10.65
N GLU A 52 -5.93 6.82 -9.64
CA GLU A 52 -6.03 8.19 -9.16
C GLU A 52 -4.75 8.62 -8.43
N TRP A 53 -4.18 7.75 -7.60
CA TRP A 53 -2.90 8.02 -6.93
C TRP A 53 -1.77 8.27 -7.93
N ILE A 54 -1.58 7.35 -8.90
CA ILE A 54 -0.58 7.49 -9.98
C ILE A 54 -0.81 8.77 -10.77
N ALA A 55 -2.08 9.10 -11.06
CA ALA A 55 -2.43 10.34 -11.74
C ALA A 55 -2.18 11.60 -10.90
N GLY A 56 -2.35 11.53 -9.57
CA GLY A 56 -1.98 12.59 -8.63
C GLY A 56 -0.48 12.84 -8.64
N PHE A 57 0.31 11.79 -8.42
CA PHE A 57 1.77 11.84 -8.43
C PHE A 57 2.30 12.44 -9.73
N TYR A 58 1.86 11.89 -10.87
CA TYR A 58 2.27 12.36 -12.19
C TYR A 58 1.89 13.83 -12.44
N ARG A 59 0.66 14.24 -12.09
CA ARG A 59 0.21 15.64 -12.29
C ARG A 59 1.09 16.63 -11.53
N ASN A 60 1.52 16.27 -10.32
CA ASN A 60 2.39 17.12 -9.50
C ASN A 60 3.78 17.22 -10.13
N ALA A 61 4.39 16.10 -10.51
CA ALA A 61 5.68 16.07 -11.18
C ALA A 61 5.69 16.83 -12.51
N TYR A 62 4.65 16.64 -13.35
CA TYR A 62 4.51 17.36 -14.62
C TYR A 62 4.39 18.88 -14.41
N ARG A 63 3.62 19.32 -13.41
CA ARG A 63 3.49 20.74 -13.06
C ARG A 63 4.82 21.33 -12.59
N ALA A 64 5.56 20.62 -11.74
CA ALA A 64 6.87 21.04 -11.27
C ALA A 64 7.85 21.20 -12.44
N PHE A 65 7.87 20.24 -13.38
CA PHE A 65 8.68 20.33 -14.59
C PHE A 65 8.30 21.53 -15.47
N GLN A 66 7.01 21.78 -15.69
CA GLN A 66 6.53 22.94 -16.45
C GLN A 66 6.86 24.27 -15.77
N ALA A 67 6.91 24.30 -14.43
CA ALA A 67 7.29 25.47 -13.66
C ALA A 67 8.81 25.72 -13.62
N GLY A 68 9.62 24.72 -13.99
CA GLY A 68 11.08 24.75 -13.83
C GLY A 68 11.55 24.43 -12.41
N ASP A 69 10.67 23.92 -11.55
CA ASP A 69 10.97 23.47 -10.19
C ASP A 69 11.58 22.05 -10.16
N ARG A 70 11.64 21.41 -11.33
CA ARG A 70 12.18 20.07 -11.54
C ARG A 70 13.02 20.06 -12.82
N ASP A 71 14.25 19.55 -12.71
CA ASP A 71 15.20 19.48 -13.83
C ASP A 71 14.88 18.31 -14.77
N ASP A 72 14.55 17.14 -14.22
CA ASP A 72 14.33 15.94 -15.02
C ASP A 72 12.94 15.93 -15.68
N PRO A 73 12.85 15.60 -16.98
CA PRO A 73 11.56 15.48 -17.63
C PRO A 73 10.78 14.28 -17.07
N PRO A 74 9.45 14.29 -17.16
CA PRO A 74 8.64 13.14 -16.75
C PRO A 74 8.95 11.85 -17.51
N CYS A 75 9.58 11.94 -18.68
CA CYS A 75 10.04 10.81 -19.48
C CYS A 75 11.13 11.24 -20.45
N GLU A 76 12.11 10.37 -20.71
CA GLU A 76 13.25 10.63 -21.59
C GLU A 76 13.10 10.00 -22.99
N CYS A 77 12.02 9.26 -23.27
CA CYS A 77 11.87 8.51 -24.52
C CYS A 77 12.02 9.38 -25.78
N PRO A 78 12.54 8.85 -26.90
CA PRO A 78 12.67 9.63 -28.13
C PRO A 78 11.31 10.01 -28.76
N ASN A 79 10.20 9.41 -28.34
CA ASN A 79 8.87 9.68 -28.89
C ASN A 79 8.30 11.03 -28.39
N PRO A 80 8.15 12.05 -29.27
CA PRO A 80 7.61 13.35 -28.87
C PRO A 80 6.11 13.30 -28.51
N ARG A 81 5.40 12.24 -28.95
CA ARG A 81 3.98 12.01 -28.65
C ARG A 81 3.77 11.15 -27.41
N CYS A 82 4.81 10.93 -26.61
CA CYS A 82 4.69 10.17 -25.37
C CYS A 82 3.68 10.84 -24.41
N PRO A 83 2.69 10.09 -23.87
CA PRO A 83 1.71 10.63 -22.94
C PRO A 83 2.32 11.42 -21.78
N LEU A 84 3.41 10.87 -21.19
CA LEU A 84 4.13 11.46 -20.06
C LEU A 84 4.84 12.78 -20.43
N LYS A 85 5.22 12.97 -21.69
CA LYS A 85 5.75 14.25 -22.17
C LYS A 85 4.65 15.29 -22.41
N GLN A 86 3.42 14.81 -22.64
CA GLN A 86 2.25 15.61 -23.03
C GLN A 86 1.30 15.90 -21.86
N GLY A 87 1.72 15.69 -20.60
CA GLY A 87 0.86 16.00 -19.46
C GLY A 87 -0.22 14.95 -19.19
N SER A 88 -0.06 13.71 -19.67
CA SER A 88 -1.05 12.65 -19.50
C SER A 88 -0.46 11.32 -19.03
N VAL A 89 -1.21 10.61 -18.18
CA VAL A 89 -0.84 9.25 -17.74
C VAL A 89 -1.19 8.23 -18.84
N PRO A 90 -0.26 7.31 -19.19
CA PRO A 90 -0.52 6.21 -20.11
C PRO A 90 -1.78 5.41 -19.76
N TYR A 91 -2.52 4.98 -20.79
CA TYR A 91 -3.77 4.25 -20.60
C TYR A 91 -3.59 2.98 -19.75
N GLN A 92 -2.46 2.30 -19.88
CA GLN A 92 -2.12 1.10 -19.11
C GLN A 92 -2.10 1.36 -17.60
N LEU A 93 -1.68 2.55 -17.18
CA LEU A 93 -1.62 2.97 -15.78
C LEU A 93 -2.95 3.59 -15.30
N ARG A 94 -3.79 4.06 -16.23
CA ARG A 94 -5.11 4.67 -15.93
C ARG A 94 -6.24 3.66 -15.86
N ARG A 95 -6.10 2.49 -16.49
CA ARG A 95 -7.19 1.53 -16.64
C ARG A 95 -7.52 0.86 -15.31
N ARG A 96 -8.66 1.23 -14.72
CA ARG A 96 -9.32 0.39 -13.71
C ARG A 96 -9.69 -0.94 -14.34
N ARG A 97 -9.21 -2.06 -13.80
CA ARG A 97 -9.65 -3.39 -14.25
C ARG A 97 -11.07 -3.60 -13.73
N THR A 98 -12.05 -3.50 -14.62
CA THR A 98 -13.48 -3.67 -14.29
C THR A 98 -13.92 -5.13 -14.15
N ASN A 99 -13.00 -6.10 -14.28
CA ASN A 99 -13.32 -7.52 -14.20
C ASN A 99 -12.99 -8.02 -12.79
N LEU A 100 -14.02 -8.34 -12.02
CA LEU A 100 -13.94 -8.88 -10.66
C LEU A 100 -13.25 -10.27 -10.59
N ASP A 101 -13.12 -10.97 -11.73
CA ASP A 101 -12.59 -12.33 -11.78
C ASP A 101 -11.07 -12.42 -11.96
N THR A 102 -10.37 -11.28 -12.06
CA THR A 102 -8.91 -11.26 -12.15
C THR A 102 -8.38 -10.51 -10.94
N PRO A 103 -7.41 -11.05 -10.17
CA PRO A 103 -6.81 -10.31 -9.08
C PRO A 103 -6.41 -8.91 -9.58
N GLU A 104 -6.89 -7.88 -8.89
CA GLU A 104 -6.46 -6.52 -9.18
C GLU A 104 -4.94 -6.47 -8.97
N ALA A 105 -4.20 -6.10 -10.02
CA ALA A 105 -2.76 -5.91 -9.87
C ALA A 105 -2.55 -4.73 -8.92
N THR A 106 -1.65 -4.87 -7.96
CA THR A 106 -1.36 -3.77 -7.02
C THR A 106 -0.79 -2.57 -7.80
N PRO A 107 -0.88 -1.33 -7.27
CA PRO A 107 -0.20 -0.19 -7.87
C PRO A 107 1.28 -0.49 -8.17
N MET A 108 1.97 -1.15 -7.24
CA MET A 108 3.38 -1.51 -7.37
C MET A 108 3.62 -2.50 -8.53
N GLU A 109 2.80 -3.55 -8.64
CA GLU A 109 2.85 -4.48 -9.78
C GLU A 109 2.58 -3.77 -11.11
N THR A 110 1.65 -2.82 -11.12
CA THR A 110 1.27 -2.03 -12.30
C THR A 110 2.42 -1.13 -12.76
N LEU A 111 3.06 -0.41 -11.83
CA LEU A 111 4.23 0.44 -12.10
C LEU A 111 5.42 -0.39 -12.58
N ARG A 112 5.77 -1.47 -11.87
CA ARG A 112 6.85 -2.41 -12.27
C ARG A 112 6.62 -2.98 -13.65
N SER A 113 5.39 -3.39 -13.97
CA SER A 113 5.04 -3.92 -15.28
C SER A 113 5.22 -2.90 -16.39
N TYR A 114 4.84 -1.64 -16.14
CA TYR A 114 5.03 -0.55 -17.08
C TYR A 114 6.52 -0.26 -17.36
N LEU A 115 7.32 -0.12 -16.30
CA LEU A 115 8.76 0.19 -16.38
C LEU A 115 9.57 -0.89 -17.10
N LYS A 116 9.17 -2.16 -17.06
CA LYS A 116 9.81 -3.23 -17.84
C LYS A 116 9.85 -2.94 -19.35
N THR A 117 8.89 -2.17 -19.85
CA THR A 117 8.76 -1.85 -21.28
C THR A 117 9.00 -0.37 -21.59
N HIS A 118 9.09 0.47 -20.56
CA HIS A 118 9.32 1.91 -20.65
C HIS A 118 10.31 2.35 -19.56
N PRO A 119 11.56 1.84 -19.55
CA PRO A 119 12.56 2.19 -18.53
C PRO A 119 12.88 3.69 -18.51
N GLU A 120 12.59 4.41 -19.58
CA GLU A 120 12.82 5.84 -19.70
C GLU A 120 11.70 6.73 -19.10
N ALA A 121 10.74 6.12 -18.40
CA ALA A 121 9.64 6.81 -17.74
C ALA A 121 10.03 7.25 -16.31
N THR A 122 10.90 8.26 -16.22
CA THR A 122 11.48 8.77 -14.95
C THR A 122 10.44 9.01 -13.85
N VAL A 123 9.32 9.67 -14.16
CA VAL A 123 8.28 9.94 -13.16
C VAL A 123 7.57 8.68 -12.65
N ILE A 124 7.56 7.61 -13.45
CA ILE A 124 6.94 6.34 -13.08
C ILE A 124 7.91 5.52 -12.22
N GLU A 125 9.21 5.63 -12.47
CA GLU A 125 10.26 5.07 -11.61
C GLU A 125 10.21 5.71 -10.22
N GLU A 126 10.16 7.03 -10.12
CA GLU A 126 10.01 7.73 -8.83
C GLU A 126 8.71 7.36 -8.11
N ALA A 127 7.60 7.21 -8.86
CA ALA A 127 6.34 6.76 -8.28
C ALA A 127 6.46 5.33 -7.72
N LEU A 128 7.26 4.47 -8.35
CA LEU A 128 7.56 3.13 -7.85
C LEU A 128 8.41 3.20 -6.57
N GLU A 129 9.44 4.05 -6.54
CA GLU A 129 10.28 4.25 -5.36
C GLU A 129 9.48 4.77 -4.16
N GLU A 130 8.61 5.76 -4.37
CA GLU A 130 7.73 6.33 -3.33
C GLU A 130 6.82 5.25 -2.71
N ILE A 131 6.19 4.43 -3.55
CA ILE A 131 5.30 3.38 -3.04
C ILE A 131 6.06 2.22 -2.40
N GLU A 132 7.29 1.94 -2.84
CA GLU A 132 8.18 0.98 -2.20
C GLU A 132 8.66 1.48 -0.82
N SER A 133 8.95 2.79 -0.69
CA SER A 133 9.26 3.42 0.60
C SER A 133 8.08 3.35 1.56
N LEU A 134 6.90 3.79 1.11
CA LEU A 134 5.67 3.70 1.90
C LEU A 134 5.40 2.27 2.37
N ARG A 135 5.61 1.29 1.50
CA ARG A 135 5.46 -0.12 1.85
C ARG A 135 6.44 -0.54 2.96
N ALA A 136 7.70 -0.13 2.88
CA ALA A 136 8.70 -0.44 3.89
C ALA A 136 8.36 0.19 5.25
N GLU A 137 7.95 1.46 5.26
CA GLU A 137 7.50 2.17 6.47
C GLU A 137 6.30 1.48 7.12
N VAL A 138 5.29 1.10 6.32
CA VAL A 138 4.11 0.40 6.84
C VAL A 138 4.44 -0.99 7.38
N MET A 139 5.37 -1.72 6.75
CA MET A 139 5.85 -3.01 7.25
C MET A 139 6.51 -2.90 8.63
N GLU A 140 7.33 -1.85 8.81
CA GLU A 140 7.99 -1.56 10.08
C GLU A 140 6.97 -1.17 11.14
N ASP A 141 6.06 -0.26 10.82
CA ASP A 141 5.01 0.18 11.74
C ASP A 141 4.07 -0.95 12.17
N LEU A 142 3.73 -1.87 11.28
CA LEU A 142 2.95 -3.06 11.62
C LEU A 142 3.72 -4.00 12.56
N ALA A 143 5.02 -4.19 12.33
CA ALA A 143 5.83 -5.03 13.22
C ALA A 143 5.97 -4.43 14.61
N ASP A 144 6.18 -3.11 14.69
CA ASP A 144 6.25 -2.43 15.98
C ASP A 144 4.88 -2.42 16.66
N TYR A 145 3.79 -2.18 15.93
CA TYR A 145 2.43 -2.29 16.48
C TYR A 145 2.16 -3.70 17.04
N ASN A 146 2.46 -4.76 16.28
CA ASN A 146 2.21 -6.14 16.72
C ASN A 146 3.05 -6.51 17.95
N ARG A 147 4.29 -6.01 18.03
CA ARG A 147 5.15 -6.20 19.21
C ARG A 147 4.56 -5.50 20.43
N ASP A 148 4.25 -4.22 20.30
CA ASP A 148 3.74 -3.40 21.40
C ASP A 148 2.37 -3.93 21.86
N ALA A 149 1.53 -4.43 20.93
CA ALA A 149 0.20 -4.94 21.24
C ALA A 149 0.30 -6.26 22.00
N ARG A 150 1.21 -7.14 21.57
CA ARG A 150 1.52 -8.38 22.28
C ARG A 150 2.02 -8.10 23.69
N ASP A 151 2.93 -7.12 23.87
CA ASP A 151 3.42 -6.76 25.20
C ASP A 151 2.28 -6.29 26.14
N VAL A 152 1.31 -5.52 25.63
CA VAL A 152 0.14 -5.08 26.42
C VAL A 152 -0.78 -6.26 26.76
N LEU A 153 -1.00 -7.19 25.82
CA LEU A 153 -1.89 -8.34 26.02
C LEU A 153 -1.28 -9.42 26.91
N ASP A 154 0.04 -9.67 26.81
CA ASP A 154 0.79 -10.60 27.68
C ASP A 154 0.76 -10.14 29.15
N ASP A 155 0.78 -8.83 29.40
CA ASP A 155 0.66 -8.24 30.74
C ASP A 155 -0.81 -8.23 31.24
N HIS A 156 -1.79 -8.50 30.36
CA HIS A 156 -3.20 -8.49 30.70
C HIS A 156 -3.66 -9.85 31.27
N PRO A 157 -4.16 -9.90 32.51
CA PRO A 157 -4.35 -11.16 33.26
C PRO A 157 -5.48 -12.09 32.75
N ALA A 158 -6.16 -11.73 31.66
CA ALA A 158 -7.37 -12.40 31.18
C ALA A 158 -7.28 -12.96 29.75
N ILE A 159 -6.14 -12.86 29.08
CA ILE A 159 -6.00 -13.15 27.65
C ILE A 159 -4.96 -14.25 27.43
N ASP A 160 -5.30 -15.28 26.62
CA ASP A 160 -4.36 -16.27 26.11
C ASP A 160 -4.08 -15.95 24.64
N ASP A 161 -2.90 -15.39 24.39
CA ASP A 161 -2.44 -14.86 23.11
C ASP A 161 -2.52 -15.84 21.93
N GLN A 162 -2.55 -17.16 22.19
CA GLN A 162 -2.66 -18.17 21.14
C GLN A 162 -4.04 -18.22 20.46
N ASP A 163 -5.12 -17.82 21.14
CA ASP A 163 -6.48 -17.89 20.58
C ASP A 163 -6.84 -16.66 19.72
N ILE A 164 -6.21 -15.50 19.95
CA ILE A 164 -6.51 -14.22 19.27
C ILE A 164 -6.11 -14.28 17.78
N VAL A 165 -4.87 -14.68 17.50
CA VAL A 165 -4.34 -14.77 16.13
C VAL A 165 -5.10 -15.82 15.31
N ALA A 166 -5.52 -16.93 15.93
CA ALA A 166 -6.28 -17.98 15.27
C ALA A 166 -7.73 -17.55 14.91
N GLN A 167 -8.30 -16.60 15.64
CA GLN A 167 -9.66 -16.11 15.42
C GLN A 167 -9.73 -15.02 14.33
N ALA A 168 -8.77 -14.10 14.26
CA ALA A 168 -8.73 -13.06 13.22
C ALA A 168 -8.51 -13.58 11.80
N VAL A 169 -7.90 -14.77 11.65
CA VAL A 169 -7.78 -15.47 10.37
C VAL A 169 -9.15 -15.95 9.84
N LYS A 170 -10.16 -16.15 10.71
CA LYS A 170 -11.50 -16.63 10.31
C LYS A 170 -12.42 -15.52 9.80
N ASP A 171 -12.32 -14.32 10.34
CA ASP A 171 -13.17 -13.17 9.97
C ASP A 171 -12.30 -11.98 9.52
N PRO A 172 -11.82 -11.99 8.26
CA PRO A 172 -10.90 -10.97 7.78
C PRO A 172 -11.56 -9.58 7.70
N PRO A 173 -10.79 -8.50 7.95
CA PRO A 173 -11.29 -7.12 7.94
C PRO A 173 -11.80 -6.64 6.57
N THR A 174 -12.51 -5.51 6.58
CA THR A 174 -13.18 -4.88 5.44
C THR A 174 -12.28 -4.34 4.33
N LEU A 175 -10.96 -4.29 4.55
CA LEU A 175 -10.00 -3.97 3.50
C LEU A 175 -10.05 -5.09 2.45
N ASP A 176 -10.30 -4.71 1.18
CA ASP A 176 -10.41 -5.61 0.03
C ASP A 176 -9.00 -6.13 -0.35
N ILE A 177 -8.37 -6.87 0.56
CA ILE A 177 -7.05 -7.45 0.37
C ILE A 177 -7.18 -8.58 -0.65
N PRO A 178 -6.31 -8.64 -1.68
CA PRO A 178 -6.30 -9.75 -2.61
C PRO A 178 -6.15 -11.06 -1.84
N LYS A 179 -7.19 -11.89 -1.82
CA LYS A 179 -7.13 -13.22 -1.22
C LYS A 179 -6.15 -14.08 -2.04
N GLU A 180 -5.38 -14.92 -1.35
CA GLU A 180 -4.58 -15.95 -2.02
C GLU A 180 -5.45 -16.71 -3.03
N GLY A 181 -4.95 -16.82 -4.27
CA GLY A 181 -5.66 -17.50 -5.34
C GLY A 181 -5.95 -18.95 -4.95
N ALA A 182 -7.25 -19.27 -4.89
CA ALA A 182 -7.75 -20.63 -4.84
C ALA A 182 -7.50 -21.37 -6.17
#